data_AF-A0A7C5SPV0-F1
#
_entry.id   AF-A0A7C5SPV0-F1
#
_cell.length_a   1.000
_cell.length_b   1.000
_cell.length_c   1.000
_cell.angle_alpha   90.00
_cell.angle_beta   90.00
_cell.angle_gamma   90.00
#
_symmetry.space_group_name_H-M   'P 1'
#
loop_
_entity.id
_entity.type
_entity.pdbx_description
1 polymer ?
#
loop_
_entity_poly.entity_id
_entity_poly.type
_entity_poly.pdbx_seq_one_letter_code
_entity_poly.pdbx_strand_id
1 'polypeptide(L)'
;SIDFVLEGGSIESDGAGTILTTSECLCNPNRNGGLSKSEVELKLAKHLGAKRFLWLDSGYLSGDDTDSHIDTLARFVNSETIAYVKCDDKNDEHYEALEAMEMQLREFRTVDNKPYNLVALPMTKPIFKDGSRLPATYANFLITNHALLYPTYDDPSDKIAGEIFKKLFPKLEIIPINCLRLIEQGGSLHCSTMQIGA
;
A
#
# COMPACT_ATOMS: atom_id res chain seq x y z
N SER A 1 -10.09 15.70 -21.49
CA SER A 1 -8.99 14.97 -20.87
C SER A 1 -8.70 15.60 -19.51
N ILE A 2 -8.22 14.81 -18.55
CA ILE A 2 -7.68 15.33 -17.29
C ILE A 2 -6.18 15.47 -17.49
N ASP A 3 -5.63 16.67 -17.27
CA ASP A 3 -4.19 16.94 -17.35
C ASP A 3 -3.52 16.69 -16.00
N PHE A 4 -3.45 15.40 -15.67
CA PHE A 4 -2.86 14.88 -14.44
C PHE A 4 -2.57 13.39 -14.61
N VAL A 5 -1.29 13.01 -14.59
CA VAL A 5 -0.83 11.62 -14.58
C VAL A 5 -1.07 11.06 -13.18
N LEU A 6 -1.85 9.98 -13.08
CA LEU A 6 -2.16 9.34 -11.81
C LEU A 6 -2.50 7.86 -12.03
N GLU A 7 -1.85 6.99 -11.26
CA GLU A 7 -2.13 5.56 -11.23
C GLU A 7 -2.94 5.19 -9.98
N GLY A 8 -3.94 4.32 -10.10
CA GLY A 8 -4.80 3.95 -8.96
C GLY A 8 -4.05 3.37 -7.76
N GLY A 9 -2.94 2.67 -7.98
CA GLY A 9 -2.10 2.12 -6.90
C GLY A 9 -1.29 3.16 -6.12
N SER A 10 -1.15 4.39 -6.64
CA SER A 10 -0.42 5.48 -5.98
C SER A 10 -1.22 6.18 -4.87
N ILE A 11 -2.53 5.93 -4.78
CA ILE A 11 -3.43 6.51 -3.80
C ILE A 11 -4.28 5.44 -3.09
N GLU A 12 -4.61 5.71 -1.84
CA GLU A 12 -5.50 4.87 -1.03
C GLU A 12 -6.51 5.77 -0.30
N SER A 13 -7.77 5.36 -0.18
CA SER A 13 -8.82 6.22 0.39
C SER A 13 -9.63 5.51 1.45
N ASP A 14 -9.94 6.23 2.53
CA ASP A 14 -10.82 5.75 3.59
C ASP A 14 -12.32 5.83 3.24
N GLY A 15 -12.67 6.37 2.05
CA GLY A 15 -14.04 6.63 1.63
C GLY A 15 -14.74 7.78 2.39
N ALA A 16 -14.06 8.41 3.35
CA ALA A 16 -14.56 9.52 4.16
C ALA A 16 -13.87 10.86 3.84
N GLY A 17 -13.11 10.91 2.74
CA GLY A 17 -12.47 12.10 2.22
C GLY A 17 -10.98 12.23 2.58
N THR A 18 -10.37 11.23 3.21
CA THR A 18 -8.91 11.14 3.38
C THR A 18 -8.30 10.37 2.20
N ILE A 19 -7.17 10.86 1.70
CA ILE A 19 -6.26 10.12 0.83
C ILE A 19 -4.94 9.88 1.56
N LEU A 20 -4.46 8.64 1.51
CA LEU A 20 -3.12 8.23 1.88
C LEU A 20 -2.31 8.00 0.59
N THR A 21 -1.08 8.51 0.53
CA THR A 21 -0.22 8.46 -0.65
C THR A 21 1.26 8.56 -0.25
N THR A 22 2.17 8.32 -1.20
CA THR A 22 3.61 8.55 -1.04
C THR A 22 4.06 9.80 -1.79
N SER A 23 5.03 10.53 -1.23
CA SER A 23 5.65 11.67 -1.93
C SER A 23 6.62 11.24 -3.01
N GLU A 24 7.30 10.10 -2.83
CA GLU A 24 8.22 9.53 -3.82
C GLU A 24 7.54 9.26 -5.16
N CYS A 25 6.27 8.83 -5.15
CA CYS A 25 5.49 8.63 -6.36
C CYS A 25 4.89 9.95 -6.91
N LEU A 26 4.01 10.62 -6.14
CA LEU A 26 3.21 11.71 -6.71
C LEU A 26 3.99 13.00 -6.94
N CYS A 27 5.10 13.21 -6.23
CA CYS A 27 6.00 14.35 -6.42
C CYS A 27 7.19 13.99 -7.33
N ASN A 28 7.20 12.81 -7.95
CA ASN A 28 8.28 12.40 -8.85
C ASN A 28 8.32 13.29 -10.11
N PRO A 29 9.50 13.78 -10.52
CA PRO A 29 9.67 14.51 -11.77
C PRO A 29 9.13 13.79 -13.01
N ASN A 30 9.17 12.46 -13.02
CA ASN A 30 8.73 11.63 -14.13
C ASN A 30 7.19 11.48 -14.22
N ARG A 31 6.44 11.94 -13.20
CA ARG A 31 4.97 12.00 -13.25
C ARG A 31 4.52 13.35 -13.80
N ASN A 32 4.15 14.26 -12.91
CA ASN A 32 3.56 15.54 -13.28
C ASN A 32 4.60 16.68 -13.33
N GLY A 33 5.84 16.37 -13.71
CA GLY A 33 6.95 17.33 -13.68
C GLY A 33 7.42 17.70 -12.26
N GLY A 34 7.14 16.85 -11.27
CA GLY A 34 7.60 17.05 -9.90
C GLY A 34 6.78 18.08 -9.12
N LEU A 35 5.46 18.04 -9.26
CA LEU A 35 4.54 18.90 -8.50
C LEU A 35 4.83 18.82 -7.00
N SER A 36 4.66 19.96 -6.32
CA SER A 36 4.68 20.00 -4.86
C SER A 36 3.45 19.28 -4.28
N LYS A 37 3.55 18.84 -3.02
CA LYS A 37 2.43 18.20 -2.30
C LYS A 37 1.14 19.02 -2.40
N SER A 38 1.21 20.33 -2.17
CA SER A 38 0.03 21.21 -2.23
C SER A 38 -0.60 21.29 -3.63
N GLU A 39 0.19 21.25 -4.69
CA GLU A 39 -0.33 21.22 -6.07
C GLU A 39 -1.01 19.89 -6.39
N VAL A 40 -0.45 18.77 -5.91
CA VAL A 40 -1.08 17.45 -6.00
C VAL A 40 -2.40 17.41 -5.23
N GLU A 41 -2.41 17.92 -4.00
CA GLU A 41 -3.60 18.00 -3.15
C GLU A 41 -4.73 18.78 -3.83
N LEU A 42 -4.44 19.91 -4.48
CA LEU A 42 -5.42 20.69 -5.21
C LEU A 42 -6.05 19.89 -6.36
N LYS A 43 -5.25 19.11 -7.10
CA LYS A 43 -5.74 18.26 -8.20
C LYS A 43 -6.59 17.10 -7.67
N LEU A 44 -6.12 16.41 -6.63
CA LEU A 44 -6.85 15.29 -6.02
C LEU A 44 -8.16 15.77 -5.36
N ALA A 45 -8.15 16.92 -4.69
CA ALA A 45 -9.35 17.51 -4.11
C ALA A 45 -10.39 17.84 -5.21
N LYS A 46 -9.94 18.44 -6.32
CA LYS A 46 -10.81 18.80 -7.45
C LYS A 46 -11.43 17.58 -8.13
N HIS A 47 -10.67 16.52 -8.34
CA HIS A 47 -11.08 15.39 -9.17
C HIS A 47 -11.67 14.21 -8.38
N LEU A 48 -11.22 14.00 -7.15
CA LEU A 48 -11.63 12.86 -6.31
C LEU A 48 -12.42 13.29 -5.05
N GLY A 49 -12.60 14.60 -4.82
CA GLY A 49 -13.32 15.11 -3.65
C GLY A 49 -12.57 14.94 -2.33
N ALA A 50 -11.26 14.69 -2.38
CA ALA A 50 -10.41 14.56 -1.21
C ALA A 50 -10.37 15.88 -0.41
N LYS A 51 -10.43 15.75 0.91
CA LYS A 51 -10.44 16.88 1.85
C LYS A 51 -9.21 16.88 2.75
N ARG A 52 -8.55 15.73 2.86
CA ARG A 52 -7.45 15.49 3.79
C ARG A 52 -6.44 14.55 3.15
N PHE A 53 -5.17 14.81 3.43
CA PHE A 53 -4.06 14.06 2.84
C PHE A 53 -3.11 13.59 3.92
N LEU A 54 -2.69 12.34 3.81
CA LEU A 54 -1.65 11.71 4.61
C LEU A 54 -0.53 11.31 3.67
N TRP A 55 0.64 11.90 3.89
CA TRP A 55 1.81 11.71 3.02
C TRP A 55 2.85 10.87 3.73
N LEU A 56 3.13 9.68 3.20
CA LEU A 56 4.34 8.96 3.56
C LEU A 56 5.51 9.49 2.74
N ASP A 57 6.58 9.85 3.44
CA ASP A 57 7.85 10.32 2.88
C ASP A 57 8.94 9.26 2.99
N SER A 58 8.59 8.04 3.40
CA SER A 58 9.51 6.94 3.61
C SER A 58 8.79 5.61 3.38
N GLY A 59 9.58 4.58 3.06
CA GLY A 59 9.11 3.24 2.72
C GLY A 59 9.21 2.99 1.21
N TYR A 60 9.83 1.87 0.85
CA TYR A 60 9.94 1.38 -0.53
C TYR A 60 10.08 -0.14 -0.51
N LEU A 61 9.89 -0.78 -1.66
CA LEU A 61 10.23 -2.18 -1.87
C LEU A 61 11.19 -2.32 -3.06
N SER A 62 12.16 -3.21 -2.94
CA SER A 62 13.16 -3.45 -3.98
C SER A 62 12.53 -4.25 -5.12
N GLY A 63 12.83 -3.84 -6.35
CA GLY A 63 12.15 -4.34 -7.55
C GLY A 63 10.77 -3.74 -7.79
N ASP A 64 10.35 -2.75 -6.99
CA ASP A 64 9.19 -1.93 -7.31
C ASP A 64 9.56 -0.91 -8.39
N ASP A 65 8.85 -0.98 -9.52
CA ASP A 65 9.06 -0.09 -10.67
C ASP A 65 8.08 1.10 -10.66
N THR A 66 7.34 1.30 -9.56
CA THR A 66 6.24 2.28 -9.47
C THR A 66 6.58 3.55 -8.69
N ASP A 67 7.82 3.70 -8.26
CA ASP A 67 8.29 4.79 -7.38
C ASP A 67 7.55 4.79 -6.03
N SER A 68 7.46 3.62 -5.36
CA SER A 68 6.85 3.45 -4.03
C SER A 68 5.34 3.71 -4.03
N HIS A 69 4.58 2.99 -4.86
CA HIS A 69 3.12 3.03 -4.77
C HIS A 69 2.62 2.64 -3.37
N ILE A 70 1.63 3.40 -2.87
CA ILE A 70 1.08 3.20 -1.53
C ILE A 70 0.42 1.83 -1.37
N ASP A 71 -0.14 1.27 -2.44
CA ASP A 71 -0.82 -0.03 -2.43
C ASP A 71 0.10 -1.23 -2.17
N THR A 72 1.42 -1.02 -2.18
CA THR A 72 2.42 -2.02 -1.80
C THR A 72 2.95 -1.85 -0.38
N LEU A 73 2.67 -0.71 0.26
CA LEU A 73 3.26 -0.28 1.53
C LEU A 73 2.24 -0.21 2.68
N ALA A 74 1.12 0.49 2.49
CA ALA A 74 0.14 0.73 3.53
C ALA A 74 -1.28 0.86 2.96
N ARG A 75 -2.25 0.23 3.61
CA ARG A 75 -3.64 0.14 3.16
C ARG A 75 -4.61 0.51 4.28
N PHE A 76 -5.62 1.33 3.97
CA PHE A 76 -6.79 1.40 4.85
C PHE A 76 -7.52 0.07 4.82
N VAL A 77 -7.78 -0.49 6.00
CA VAL A 77 -8.67 -1.66 6.16
C VAL A 77 -10.05 -1.25 6.69
N ASN A 78 -10.13 -0.07 7.29
CA ASN A 78 -11.33 0.69 7.60
C ASN A 78 -10.93 2.16 7.91
N SER A 79 -11.90 2.99 8.30
CA SER A 79 -11.69 4.42 8.58
C SER A 79 -10.76 4.73 9.77
N GLU A 80 -10.46 3.74 10.61
CA GLU A 80 -9.66 3.91 11.84
C GLU A 80 -8.40 3.04 11.86
N THR A 81 -8.17 2.21 10.83
CA THR A 81 -7.12 1.18 10.87
C THR A 81 -6.33 1.14 9.56
N ILE A 82 -5.01 1.14 9.69
CA ILE A 82 -4.06 1.01 8.57
C ILE A 82 -3.28 -0.29 8.76
N ALA A 83 -3.31 -1.15 7.75
CA ALA A 83 -2.38 -2.28 7.63
C ALA A 83 -1.15 -1.82 6.86
N TYR A 84 0.06 -2.18 7.31
CA TYR A 84 1.31 -1.70 6.69
C TYR A 84 2.39 -2.77 6.69
N VAL A 85 3.31 -2.71 5.72
CA VAL A 85 4.45 -3.64 5.65
C VAL A 85 5.45 -3.33 6.74
N LYS A 86 5.91 -4.35 7.45
CA LYS A 86 6.95 -4.25 8.46
C LYS A 86 8.11 -5.20 8.19
N CYS A 87 9.33 -4.67 8.22
CA CYS A 87 10.55 -5.45 8.25
C CYS A 87 11.11 -5.49 9.67
N ASP A 88 11.25 -6.68 10.25
CA ASP A 88 11.89 -6.88 11.56
C ASP A 88 13.37 -7.28 11.45
N ASP A 89 13.85 -7.64 10.25
CA ASP A 89 15.26 -8.01 10.03
C ASP A 89 16.12 -6.76 9.80
N LYS A 90 16.91 -6.40 10.81
CA LYS A 90 17.82 -5.25 10.80
C LYS A 90 18.92 -5.32 9.74
N ASN A 91 19.15 -6.49 9.14
CA ASN A 91 20.14 -6.66 8.09
C ASN A 91 19.54 -6.57 6.69
N ASP A 92 18.22 -6.49 6.57
CA ASP A 92 17.54 -6.31 5.30
C ASP A 92 17.60 -4.84 4.87
N GLU A 93 17.82 -4.59 3.57
CA GLU A 93 17.91 -3.25 2.99
C GLU A 93 16.65 -2.39 3.21
N HIS A 94 15.49 -3.03 3.44
CA HIS A 94 14.22 -2.35 3.68
C HIS A 94 14.03 -1.88 5.13
N TYR A 95 14.84 -2.36 6.08
CA TYR A 95 14.61 -2.13 7.51
C TYR A 95 14.49 -0.64 7.86
N GLU A 96 15.50 0.16 7.52
CA GLU A 96 15.54 1.58 7.90
C GLU A 96 14.38 2.37 7.29
N ALA A 97 14.07 2.14 6.00
CA ALA A 97 13.01 2.85 5.30
C ALA A 97 11.62 2.47 5.81
N LEU A 98 11.37 1.19 6.09
CA LEU A 98 10.08 0.73 6.63
C LEU A 98 9.92 1.07 8.11
N GLU A 99 11.00 1.14 8.89
CA GLU A 99 10.98 1.65 10.27
C GLU A 99 10.63 3.15 10.27
N ALA A 100 11.23 3.96 9.38
CA ALA A 100 10.89 5.37 9.23
C ALA A 100 9.42 5.57 8.79
N MET A 101 8.92 4.73 7.87
CA MET A 101 7.52 4.71 7.46
C MET A 101 6.60 4.39 8.65
N GLU A 102 6.91 3.37 9.45
CA GLU A 102 6.15 3.02 10.65
C GLU A 102 6.08 4.20 11.64
N MET A 103 7.20 4.91 11.84
CA MET A 103 7.22 6.09 12.70
C MET A 103 6.32 7.21 12.18
N GLN A 104 6.27 7.45 10.86
CA GLN A 104 5.34 8.43 10.28
C GLN A 104 3.88 8.01 10.43
N LEU A 105 3.56 6.73 10.20
CA LEU A 105 2.21 6.20 10.40
C LEU A 105 1.70 6.41 11.83
N ARG A 106 2.60 6.32 12.83
CA ARG A 106 2.27 6.57 14.25
C ARG A 106 1.89 8.02 14.55
N GLU A 107 2.38 8.96 13.75
CA GLU A 107 2.03 10.39 13.88
C GLU A 107 0.72 10.76 13.19
N PHE A 108 0.24 9.92 12.26
CA PHE A 108 -1.04 10.15 11.63
C PHE A 108 -2.20 10.02 12.62
N ARG A 109 -3.24 10.80 12.35
CA ARG A 109 -4.47 10.84 13.14
C ARG A 109 -5.67 10.59 12.25
N THR A 110 -6.75 10.06 12.79
CA THR A 110 -8.07 9.99 12.13
C THR A 110 -8.67 11.39 11.99
N VAL A 111 -9.81 11.50 11.30
CA VAL A 111 -10.57 12.76 11.19
C VAL A 111 -10.96 13.31 12.57
N ASP A 112 -11.24 12.43 13.53
CA ASP A 112 -11.56 12.78 14.92
C ASP A 112 -10.31 13.01 15.80
N ASN A 113 -9.14 13.18 15.18
CA ASN A 113 -7.86 13.45 15.83
C ASN A 113 -7.38 12.33 16.79
N LYS A 114 -7.83 11.09 16.61
CA LYS A 114 -7.32 9.90 17.34
C LYS A 114 -6.17 9.26 16.56
N PRO A 115 -5.17 8.63 17.19
CA PRO A 115 -4.20 7.79 16.47
C PRO A 115 -4.89 6.71 15.64
N TYR A 116 -4.34 6.37 14.47
CA TYR A 116 -4.80 5.19 13.73
C TYR A 116 -4.41 3.90 14.47
N ASN A 117 -5.25 2.88 14.36
CA ASN A 117 -4.88 1.53 14.74
C ASN A 117 -3.93 0.98 13.65
N LEU A 118 -2.68 0.70 14.01
CA LEU A 118 -1.68 0.20 13.07
C LEU A 118 -1.54 -1.31 13.19
N VAL A 119 -1.60 -2.01 12.06
CA VAL A 119 -1.51 -3.46 11.99
C VAL A 119 -0.37 -3.84 11.06
N ALA A 120 0.73 -4.31 11.65
CA ALA A 120 1.89 -4.75 10.89
C ALA A 120 1.58 -6.04 10.11
N LEU A 121 1.83 -6.00 8.81
CA LEU A 121 1.90 -7.16 7.94
C LEU A 121 3.35 -7.63 7.86
N PRO A 122 3.61 -8.94 7.94
CA PRO A 122 4.97 -9.45 7.86
C PRO A 122 5.57 -9.17 6.47
N MET A 123 6.89 -9.06 6.39
CA MET A 123 7.58 -9.14 5.10
C MET A 123 7.84 -10.61 4.77
N THR A 124 7.63 -11.00 3.51
CA THR A 124 8.09 -12.31 3.03
C THR A 124 9.61 -12.34 2.97
N LYS A 125 10.19 -13.54 2.99
CA LYS A 125 11.62 -13.69 2.68
C LYS A 125 11.93 -13.08 1.31
N PRO A 126 13.16 -12.57 1.09
CA PRO A 126 13.58 -12.05 -0.19
C PRO A 126 13.40 -13.08 -1.32
N ILE A 127 12.74 -12.67 -2.40
CA ILE A 127 12.54 -13.47 -3.61
C ILE A 127 13.31 -12.78 -4.73
N PHE A 128 14.06 -13.55 -5.52
CA PHE A 128 14.89 -13.02 -6.60
C PHE A 128 14.55 -13.67 -7.94
N LYS A 129 14.68 -12.88 -9.00
CA LYS A 129 14.67 -13.34 -10.39
C LYS A 129 15.73 -12.58 -11.17
N ASP A 130 16.54 -13.31 -11.93
CA ASP A 130 17.61 -12.75 -12.78
C ASP A 130 18.56 -11.79 -12.03
N GLY A 131 18.78 -12.03 -10.73
CA GLY A 131 19.65 -11.22 -9.87
C GLY A 131 18.98 -10.01 -9.22
N SER A 132 17.74 -9.70 -9.60
CA SER A 132 16.95 -8.62 -9.01
C SER A 132 15.99 -9.15 -7.94
N ARG A 133 15.85 -8.42 -6.83
CA ARG A 133 14.83 -8.70 -5.82
C ARG A 133 13.45 -8.33 -6.37
N LEU A 134 12.43 -9.10 -6.03
CA LEU A 134 11.04 -8.87 -6.46
C LEU A 134 10.22 -8.18 -5.35
N PRO A 135 9.25 -7.31 -5.71
CA PRO A 135 8.49 -6.51 -4.76
C PRO A 135 7.31 -7.29 -4.16
N ALA A 136 7.60 -8.43 -3.53
CA ALA A 136 6.59 -9.27 -2.90
C ALA A 136 6.07 -8.64 -1.59
N THR A 137 4.75 -8.47 -1.48
CA THR A 137 4.11 -7.80 -0.33
C THR A 137 2.68 -8.27 -0.10
N TYR A 138 2.35 -8.57 1.16
CA TYR A 138 0.98 -8.90 1.54
C TYR A 138 0.05 -7.68 1.53
N ALA A 139 0.56 -6.45 1.51
CA ALA A 139 -0.25 -5.24 1.45
C ALA A 139 -1.00 -5.09 0.10
N ASN A 140 -0.55 -5.78 -0.94
CA ASN A 140 -1.16 -5.73 -2.27
C ASN A 140 -2.38 -6.66 -2.40
N PHE A 141 -3.21 -6.72 -1.36
CA PHE A 141 -4.45 -7.48 -1.31
C PHE A 141 -5.62 -6.74 -1.99
N LEU A 142 -6.69 -7.47 -2.30
CA LEU A 142 -7.94 -6.97 -2.86
C LEU A 142 -9.12 -7.27 -1.92
N ILE A 143 -9.88 -6.24 -1.58
CA ILE A 143 -11.14 -6.36 -0.86
C ILE A 143 -12.28 -6.37 -1.89
N THR A 144 -13.16 -7.36 -1.77
CA THR A 144 -14.40 -7.47 -2.57
C THR A 144 -15.62 -7.43 -1.64
N ASN A 145 -16.82 -7.49 -2.22
CA ASN A 145 -18.07 -7.49 -1.45
C ASN A 145 -18.17 -8.67 -0.45
N HIS A 146 -17.51 -9.80 -0.72
CA HIS A 146 -17.70 -11.05 0.03
C HIS A 146 -16.39 -11.72 0.48
N ALA A 147 -15.26 -11.31 -0.09
CA ALA A 147 -13.96 -11.91 0.20
C ALA A 147 -12.83 -10.88 0.22
N LEU A 148 -11.77 -11.18 0.95
CA LEU A 148 -10.47 -10.58 0.81
C LEU A 148 -9.54 -11.59 0.15
N LEU A 149 -9.01 -11.21 -1.02
CA LEU A 149 -8.00 -11.99 -1.74
C LEU A 149 -6.63 -11.41 -1.39
N TYR A 150 -5.71 -12.22 -0.90
CA TYR A 150 -4.36 -11.77 -0.55
C TYR A 150 -3.29 -12.59 -1.29
N PRO A 151 -2.17 -11.96 -1.68
CA PRO A 151 -1.11 -12.66 -2.37
C PRO A 151 -0.34 -13.59 -1.42
N THR A 152 0.17 -14.70 -1.95
CA THR A 152 1.01 -15.68 -1.25
C THR A 152 2.21 -16.04 -2.09
N TYR A 153 3.31 -16.44 -1.43
CA TYR A 153 4.64 -16.53 -2.03
C TYR A 153 5.40 -17.81 -1.68
N ASP A 154 4.70 -18.86 -1.24
CA ASP A 154 5.28 -20.10 -0.71
C ASP A 154 6.23 -19.85 0.49
N ASP A 155 5.85 -18.89 1.35
CA ASP A 155 6.57 -18.50 2.56
C ASP A 155 5.74 -18.77 3.83
N PRO A 156 6.36 -19.15 4.97
CA PRO A 156 5.61 -19.31 6.22
C PRO A 156 4.81 -18.08 6.66
N SER A 157 5.23 -16.88 6.23
CA SER A 157 4.53 -15.62 6.48
C SER A 157 3.17 -15.54 5.78
N ASP A 158 2.92 -16.35 4.74
CA ASP A 158 1.62 -16.44 4.05
C ASP A 158 0.50 -16.80 5.03
N LYS A 159 0.80 -17.71 5.97
CA LYS A 159 -0.13 -18.12 7.01
C LYS A 159 -0.34 -17.02 8.04
N ILE A 160 0.74 -16.31 8.40
CA ILE A 160 0.68 -15.20 9.38
C ILE A 160 -0.19 -14.07 8.82
N ALA A 161 0.03 -13.68 7.57
CA ALA A 161 -0.78 -12.68 6.87
C ALA A 161 -2.26 -13.09 6.81
N GLY A 162 -2.55 -14.35 6.45
CA GLY A 162 -3.91 -14.88 6.44
C GLY A 162 -4.63 -14.79 7.78
N GLU A 163 -3.95 -15.13 8.88
CA GLU A 163 -4.53 -15.00 10.23
C GLU A 163 -4.74 -13.55 10.66
N ILE A 164 -3.88 -12.62 10.23
CA ILE A 164 -4.08 -11.18 10.43
C ILE A 164 -5.34 -10.73 9.67
N PHE A 165 -5.46 -11.04 8.38
CA PHE A 165 -6.62 -10.66 7.58
C PHE A 165 -7.92 -11.24 8.11
N LYS A 166 -7.91 -12.49 8.59
CA LYS A 166 -9.07 -13.12 9.22
C LYS A 166 -9.56 -12.38 10.48
N LYS A 167 -8.63 -11.81 11.26
CA LYS A 167 -8.97 -10.98 12.43
C LYS A 167 -9.50 -9.62 12.02
N LEU A 168 -8.93 -9.01 10.97
CA LEU A 168 -9.36 -7.70 10.47
C LEU A 168 -10.72 -7.74 9.78
N PHE A 169 -10.99 -8.82 9.05
CA PHE A 169 -12.19 -8.99 8.23
C PHE A 169 -12.97 -10.25 8.62
N PRO A 170 -13.52 -10.34 9.83
CA PRO A 170 -14.14 -11.57 10.36
C PRO A 170 -15.41 -12.00 9.60
N LYS A 171 -15.95 -11.12 8.74
CA LYS A 171 -17.16 -11.35 7.93
C LYS A 171 -16.85 -11.70 6.47
N LEU A 172 -15.60 -11.54 6.03
CA LEU A 172 -15.19 -11.85 4.67
C LEU A 172 -14.55 -13.23 4.62
N GLU A 173 -14.72 -13.91 3.49
CA GLU A 173 -13.89 -15.06 3.18
C GLU A 173 -12.46 -14.61 2.90
N ILE A 174 -11.46 -15.28 3.49
CA ILE A 174 -10.05 -14.92 3.30
C ILE A 174 -9.42 -15.93 2.34
N ILE A 175 -9.07 -15.47 1.14
CA ILE A 175 -8.67 -16.34 0.02
C ILE A 175 -7.19 -16.07 -0.32
N PRO A 176 -6.28 -17.04 -0.10
CA PRO A 176 -4.90 -16.93 -0.54
C PRO A 176 -4.80 -17.16 -2.05
N ILE A 177 -4.00 -16.34 -2.75
CA ILE A 177 -3.72 -16.49 -4.19
C ILE A 177 -2.20 -16.57 -4.37
N ASN A 178 -1.69 -17.61 -5.03
CA ASN A 178 -0.26 -17.70 -5.33
C ASN A 178 0.09 -16.63 -6.38
N CYS A 179 0.95 -15.68 -5.99
CA CYS A 179 1.31 -14.55 -6.82
C CYS A 179 2.79 -14.57 -7.24
N LEU A 180 3.51 -15.69 -7.06
CA LEU A 180 4.92 -15.81 -7.47
C LEU A 180 5.13 -15.44 -8.93
N ARG A 181 4.25 -15.89 -9.83
CA ARG A 181 4.34 -15.55 -11.25
C ARG A 181 3.94 -14.11 -11.57
N LEU A 182 3.07 -13.49 -10.76
CA LEU A 182 2.66 -12.10 -10.97
C LEU A 182 3.79 -11.15 -10.60
N ILE A 183 4.43 -11.36 -9.45
CA ILE A 183 5.52 -10.47 -8.98
C ILE A 183 6.75 -10.50 -9.88
N GLU A 184 6.92 -11.55 -10.69
CA GLU A 184 7.95 -11.60 -11.74
C GLU A 184 7.74 -10.54 -12.85
N GLN A 185 6.60 -9.87 -12.89
CA GLN A 185 6.25 -8.80 -13.83
C GLN A 185 6.09 -7.44 -13.14
N GLY A 186 6.63 -7.27 -11.93
CA GLY A 186 6.69 -5.96 -11.24
C GLY A 186 5.43 -5.55 -10.48
N GLY A 187 4.42 -6.42 -10.36
CA GLY A 187 3.19 -6.12 -9.62
C GLY A 187 2.52 -7.37 -9.03
N SER A 188 1.65 -7.18 -8.05
CA SER A 188 0.93 -8.29 -7.43
C SER A 188 -0.58 -8.20 -7.70
N LEU A 189 -1.39 -8.83 -6.85
CA LEU A 189 -2.82 -9.05 -7.08
C LEU A 189 -3.60 -7.75 -7.28
N HIS A 190 -3.45 -6.77 -6.38
CA HIS A 190 -4.19 -5.51 -6.45
C HIS A 190 -3.88 -4.73 -7.73
N CYS A 191 -2.61 -4.69 -8.15
CA CYS A 191 -2.17 -3.99 -9.36
C CYS A 191 -2.84 -4.50 -10.65
N SER A 192 -3.35 -5.73 -10.65
CA SER A 192 -4.00 -6.36 -11.80
C SER A 192 -5.53 -6.18 -11.80
N THR A 193 -6.07 -5.37 -10.87
CA THR A 193 -7.52 -5.26 -10.64
C THR A 193 -7.97 -3.81 -10.48
N MET A 194 -9.26 -3.56 -10.72
CA MET A 194 -9.91 -2.28 -10.46
C MET A 194 -11.36 -2.51 -10.06
N GLN A 195 -11.75 -2.04 -8.88
CA GLN A 195 -13.13 -2.10 -8.41
C GLN A 195 -13.99 -1.01 -9.06
N ILE A 196 -15.24 -1.34 -9.35
CA ILE A 196 -16.27 -0.39 -9.79
C ILE A 196 -17.28 -0.29 -8.66
N GLY A 197 -17.45 0.92 -8.12
CA GLY A 197 -18.46 1.18 -7.10
C GLY A 197 -19.86 0.87 -7.62
N ALA A 198 -20.72 0.38 -6.72
CA ALA A 198 -22.12 0.05 -7.04
C ALA A 198 -22.99 1.30 -7.27
#